data_AF-A0A969U6K3-F1
#
_entry.id   AF-A0A969U6K3-F1
#
_cell.length_a   1.000
_cell.length_b   1.000
_cell.length_c   1.000
_cell.angle_alpha   90.00
_cell.angle_beta   90.00
_cell.angle_gamma   90.00
#
_symmetry.space_group_name_H-M   'P 1'
#
loop_
_entity.id
_entity.type
_entity.pdbx_description
1 polymer ?
#
loop_
_entity_poly.entity_id
_entity_poly.type
_entity_poly.pdbx_seq_one_letter_code
_entity_poly.pdbx_strand_id
1 'polypeptide(L)'
;MSIPSDLRPLLDELYRVLDDTERQATLGLLALRKSMSLFPTNEILMQYFSSLTNFQFCIAGVRLQAENIAGNILLANVPDEDVQKAGDYLAALLHIAPESKMLIDKVVNKLEALP
;
A
#
# COMPACT_ATOMS: atom_id res chain seq x y z
N MET A 1 -9.16 -15.88 -20.40
CA MET A 1 -9.12 -14.43 -20.67
C MET A 1 -7.84 -13.89 -20.08
N SER A 2 -7.14 -13.01 -20.79
CA SER A 2 -5.94 -12.33 -20.30
C SER A 2 -6.26 -10.87 -20.04
N ILE A 3 -5.60 -10.28 -19.04
CA ILE A 3 -5.64 -8.84 -18.79
C ILE A 3 -5.18 -8.13 -20.08
N PRO A 4 -5.87 -7.07 -20.54
CA PRO A 4 -5.42 -6.25 -21.65
C PRO A 4 -3.93 -5.87 -21.49
N SER A 5 -3.16 -5.95 -22.57
CA SER A 5 -1.71 -5.68 -22.56
C SER A 5 -1.35 -4.34 -21.96
N ASP A 6 -2.26 -3.38 -22.06
CA ASP A 6 -2.03 -1.98 -21.69
C ASP A 6 -2.27 -1.75 -20.19
N LEU A 7 -3.08 -2.61 -19.55
CA LEU A 7 -3.35 -2.56 -18.10
C LEU A 7 -2.36 -3.37 -17.28
N ARG A 8 -1.73 -4.38 -17.91
CA ARG A 8 -0.83 -5.29 -17.21
C ARG A 8 0.40 -4.57 -16.58
N PRO A 9 1.12 -3.69 -17.29
CA PRO A 9 2.23 -2.95 -16.70
C PRO A 9 1.79 -2.09 -15.51
N LEU A 10 0.58 -1.54 -15.57
CA LEU A 10 0.05 -0.66 -14.55
C LEU A 10 -0.36 -1.43 -13.28
N LEU A 11 -0.94 -2.62 -13.44
CA LEU A 11 -1.20 -3.54 -12.32
C LEU A 11 0.09 -4.07 -11.71
N ASP A 12 1.05 -4.48 -12.53
CA ASP A 12 2.34 -4.99 -12.05
C ASP A 12 3.08 -3.91 -11.23
N GLU A 13 3.08 -2.66 -11.70
CA GLU A 13 3.67 -1.53 -10.98
C GLU A 13 2.92 -1.23 -9.67
N LEU A 14 1.58 -1.21 -9.70
CA LEU A 14 0.77 -1.01 -8.50
C LEU A 14 1.04 -2.09 -7.45
N TYR A 15 1.01 -3.36 -7.82
CA TYR A 15 1.28 -4.45 -6.89
C TYR A 15 2.70 -4.38 -6.33
N ARG A 16 3.70 -4.04 -7.15
CA ARG A 16 5.08 -3.84 -6.68
C ARG A 16 5.17 -2.73 -5.63
N VAL A 17 4.50 -1.59 -5.84
CA VAL A 17 4.47 -0.49 -4.87
C VAL A 17 3.76 -0.90 -3.58
N LEU A 18 2.62 -1.58 -3.68
CA LEU A 18 1.88 -2.06 -2.51
C LEU A 18 2.70 -3.07 -1.70
N ASP A 19 3.31 -4.06 -2.36
CA ASP A 19 4.16 -5.07 -1.72
C ASP A 19 5.35 -4.43 -0.97
N ASP A 20 6.05 -3.49 -1.61
CA ASP A 20 7.20 -2.83 -1.00
C ASP A 20 6.79 -1.99 0.22
N THR A 21 5.66 -1.29 0.11
CA THR A 21 5.13 -0.44 1.19
C THR A 21 4.64 -1.29 2.36
N GLU A 22 3.95 -2.41 2.10
CA GLU A 22 3.50 -3.37 3.11
C GLU A 22 4.69 -3.99 3.87
N ARG A 23 5.74 -4.36 3.12
CA ARG A 23 6.99 -4.88 3.68
C ARG A 23 7.65 -3.85 4.59
N GLN A 24 7.80 -2.60 4.15
CA GLN A 24 8.38 -1.53 4.95
C GLN A 24 7.56 -1.24 6.22
N ALA A 25 6.24 -1.16 6.12
CA ALA A 25 5.36 -0.94 7.28
C ALA A 25 5.50 -2.07 8.31
N THR A 26 5.59 -3.32 7.83
CA THR A 26 5.79 -4.51 8.68
C THR A 26 7.12 -4.45 9.43
N LEU A 27 8.20 -4.09 8.74
CA LEU A 27 9.52 -3.90 9.36
C LEU A 27 9.50 -2.78 10.41
N GLY A 28 8.86 -1.65 10.09
CA GLY A 28 8.69 -0.54 11.02
C GLY A 28 7.92 -0.93 12.28
N LEU A 29 6.85 -1.72 12.15
CA LEU A 29 6.08 -2.21 13.30
C LEU A 29 6.87 -3.18 14.18
N LEU A 30 7.69 -4.04 13.58
CA LEU A 30 8.56 -4.95 14.35
C LEU A 30 9.60 -4.17 15.16
N ALA A 31 10.24 -3.16 14.56
CA ALA A 31 11.17 -2.28 15.26
C ALA A 31 10.46 -1.52 16.40
N LEU A 32 9.27 -0.98 16.11
CA LEU A 32 8.50 -0.21 17.07
C LEU A 32 8.04 -1.03 18.28
N ARG A 33 7.61 -2.28 18.07
CA ARG A 33 7.21 -3.19 19.16
C ARG A 33 8.32 -3.38 20.19
N LYS A 34 9.58 -3.47 19.73
CA LYS A 34 10.73 -3.57 20.63
C LYS A 34 10.85 -2.32 21.51
N SER A 35 10.78 -1.13 20.92
CA SER A 35 10.84 0.14 21.67
C SER A 35 9.64 0.33 22.61
N MET A 36 8.44 -0.03 22.18
CA MET A 36 7.23 0.04 23.02
C MET A 36 7.28 -0.92 24.21
N SER A 37 7.96 -2.06 24.10
CA SER A 37 8.14 -2.97 25.25
C SER A 37 8.96 -2.33 26.38
N LEU A 38 9.87 -1.41 26.03
CA LEU A 38 10.70 -0.66 26.98
C LEU A 38 9.99 0.61 27.47
N PHE A 39 9.18 1.24 26.61
CA PHE A 39 8.49 2.50 26.89
C PHE A 39 6.99 2.44 26.52
N PRO A 40 6.17 1.67 27.25
CA PRO A 40 4.81 1.34 26.83
C PRO A 40 3.82 2.52 26.84
N THR A 41 4.10 3.57 27.61
CA THR A 41 3.25 4.76 27.71
C THR A 41 3.77 5.93 26.87
N ASN A 42 4.80 5.72 26.05
CA ASN A 42 5.36 6.79 25.22
C ASN A 42 4.38 7.14 24.08
N GLU A 43 3.80 8.33 24.16
CA GLU A 43 2.79 8.80 23.20
C GLU A 43 3.31 8.88 21.77
N ILE A 44 4.59 9.20 21.58
CA ILE A 44 5.21 9.26 20.25
C ILE A 44 5.28 7.86 19.64
N LEU A 45 5.68 6.85 20.42
CA LEU A 45 5.72 5.47 19.95
C LEU A 45 4.30 4.94 19.65
N MET A 46 3.32 5.27 20.48
CA MET A 46 1.91 4.93 20.22
C MET A 46 1.38 5.59 18.94
N GLN A 47 1.74 6.85 18.70
CA GLN A 47 1.36 7.56 17.47
C GLN A 47 2.00 6.93 16.24
N TYR A 48 3.28 6.55 16.29
CA TYR A 48 3.94 5.82 15.20
C TYR A 48 3.29 4.46 14.95
N PHE A 49 2.85 3.77 15.99
CA PHE A 49 2.18 2.48 15.86
C PHE A 49 0.84 2.63 15.15
N SER A 50 0.04 3.63 15.58
CA SER A 50 -1.22 3.98 14.94
C SER A 50 -1.04 4.35 13.46
N SER A 51 -0.04 5.19 13.14
CA SER A 51 0.26 5.57 11.76
C SER A 51 0.63 4.36 10.89
N LEU A 52 1.55 3.50 11.35
CA LEU A 52 2.01 2.34 10.57
C LEU A 52 0.89 1.31 10.37
N THR A 53 0.05 1.07 11.39
CA THR A 53 -1.10 0.17 11.28
C THR A 53 -2.17 0.73 10.33
N ASN A 54 -2.45 2.03 10.38
CA ASN A 54 -3.34 2.68 9.42
C ASN A 54 -2.82 2.58 7.99
N PHE A 55 -1.51 2.71 7.76
CA PHE A 55 -0.93 2.51 6.43
C PHE A 55 -1.13 1.08 5.93
N GLN A 56 -0.89 0.06 6.76
CA GLN A 56 -1.16 -1.33 6.38
C GLN A 56 -2.63 -1.55 6.00
N PHE A 57 -3.57 -0.97 6.77
CA PHE A 57 -4.99 -1.04 6.46
C PHE A 57 -5.32 -0.40 5.10
N CYS A 58 -4.78 0.80 4.83
CA CYS A 58 -4.99 1.46 3.55
C CYS A 58 -4.41 0.66 2.37
N ILE A 59 -3.21 0.11 2.51
CA ILE A 59 -2.56 -0.72 1.48
C ILE A 59 -3.41 -1.95 1.16
N ALA A 60 -3.90 -2.65 2.20
CA ALA A 60 -4.80 -3.79 2.02
C ALA A 60 -6.09 -3.39 1.28
N GLY A 61 -6.66 -2.23 1.62
CA GLY A 61 -7.85 -1.69 0.94
C GLY A 61 -7.59 -1.39 -0.54
N VAL A 62 -6.47 -0.74 -0.86
CA VAL A 62 -6.08 -0.45 -2.25
C VAL A 62 -5.83 -1.74 -3.03
N ARG A 63 -5.17 -2.73 -2.43
CA ARG A 63 -4.95 -4.05 -3.06
C ARG A 63 -6.26 -4.73 -3.41
N LEU A 64 -7.19 -4.79 -2.46
CA LEU A 64 -8.52 -5.38 -2.67
C LEU A 64 -9.29 -4.68 -3.80
N GLN A 65 -9.21 -3.34 -3.86
CA GLN A 65 -9.82 -2.58 -4.96
C GLN A 65 -9.19 -2.92 -6.31
N ALA A 66 -7.86 -2.98 -6.39
CA ALA A 66 -7.14 -3.34 -7.61
C ALA A 66 -7.47 -4.78 -8.07
N GLU A 67 -7.54 -5.73 -7.15
CA GLU A 67 -7.93 -7.12 -7.43
C GLU A 67 -9.36 -7.23 -7.95
N ASN A 68 -10.31 -6.50 -7.34
CA ASN A 68 -11.69 -6.47 -7.81
C ASN A 68 -11.79 -5.88 -9.22
N ILE A 69 -11.04 -4.81 -9.51
CA ILE A 69 -11.01 -4.19 -10.83
C ILE A 69 -10.42 -5.14 -11.87
N ALA A 70 -9.26 -5.74 -11.57
CA ALA A 70 -8.62 -6.72 -12.46
C ALA A 70 -9.53 -7.92 -12.70
N GLY A 71 -10.22 -8.42 -11.68
CA GLY A 71 -11.20 -9.50 -11.78
C GLY A 71 -12.40 -9.12 -12.66
N ASN A 72 -12.93 -7.91 -12.51
CA ASN A 72 -14.06 -7.42 -13.30
C ASN A 72 -13.71 -7.27 -14.77
N ILE A 73 -12.51 -6.80 -15.12
CA ILE A 73 -12.05 -6.66 -16.51
C ILE A 73 -11.87 -8.03 -17.20
N LEU A 74 -11.61 -9.09 -16.42
CA LEU A 74 -11.47 -10.45 -16.94
C LEU A 74 -12.82 -11.13 -17.24
N LEU A 75 -13.95 -10.52 -16.87
CA LEU A 75 -15.28 -11.02 -17.20
C LEU A 75 -15.53 -10.96 -18.71
N ALA A 76 -16.34 -11.88 -19.23
CA ALA A 76 -16.69 -11.89 -20.64
C ALA A 76 -17.57 -10.68 -21.01
N ASN A 77 -17.30 -10.07 -22.17
CA ASN A 77 -18.06 -8.96 -22.76
C ASN A 77 -18.04 -7.64 -21.96
N VAL A 78 -16.97 -7.34 -21.23
CA VAL A 78 -16.77 -6.00 -20.67
C VAL A 78 -16.59 -5.00 -21.83
N PRO A 79 -17.38 -3.91 -21.88
CA PRO A 79 -17.21 -2.87 -22.89
C PRO A 79 -15.83 -2.20 -22.78
N ASP A 80 -15.23 -1.82 -23.91
CA ASP A 80 -13.93 -1.13 -23.94
C ASP A 80 -13.92 0.16 -23.11
N GLU A 81 -15.05 0.87 -23.03
CA GLU A 81 -15.22 2.06 -22.18
C GLU A 81 -15.01 1.75 -20.69
N ASP A 82 -15.51 0.60 -20.23
CA ASP A 82 -15.38 0.18 -18.83
C ASP A 82 -13.96 -0.33 -18.54
N VAL A 83 -13.31 -0.94 -19.53
CA VAL A 83 -11.88 -1.28 -19.47
C VAL A 83 -11.02 -0.01 -19.33
N GLN A 84 -11.33 1.04 -20.08
CA GLN A 84 -10.61 2.31 -20.01
C GLN A 84 -10.81 2.99 -18.65
N LYS A 85 -12.05 3.08 -18.15
CA LYS A 85 -12.34 3.64 -16.81
C LYS A 85 -11.61 2.89 -15.70
N ALA A 86 -11.53 1.58 -15.81
CA ALA A 86 -10.77 0.75 -14.88
C ALA A 86 -9.28 1.08 -14.93
N GLY A 87 -8.71 1.29 -16.12
CA GLY A 87 -7.33 1.77 -16.29
C GLY A 87 -7.07 3.11 -15.62
N ASP A 88 -7.94 4.09 -15.84
CA ASP A 88 -7.82 5.43 -15.23
C ASP A 88 -7.89 5.35 -13.70
N TYR A 89 -8.76 4.51 -13.15
CA TYR A 89 -8.89 4.32 -11.71
C TYR A 89 -7.66 3.64 -11.11
N LEU A 90 -7.13 2.59 -11.76
CA LEU A 90 -5.89 1.96 -11.33
C LEU A 90 -4.70 2.93 -11.37
N ALA A 91 -4.64 3.82 -12.38
CA ALA A 91 -3.62 4.87 -12.46
C ALA A 91 -3.72 5.84 -11.29
N ALA A 92 -4.95 6.23 -10.91
CA ALA A 92 -5.18 7.07 -9.73
C ALA A 92 -4.73 6.39 -8.43
N LEU A 93 -5.01 5.09 -8.27
CA LEU A 93 -4.53 4.31 -7.11
C LEU A 93 -2.99 4.27 -7.06
N LEU A 94 -2.33 4.11 -8.21
CA LEU A 94 -0.87 4.13 -8.31
C LEU A 94 -0.26 5.48 -7.93
N HIS A 95 -0.95 6.59 -8.19
CA HIS A 95 -0.47 7.92 -7.77
C HIS A 95 -0.56 8.16 -6.26
N ILE A 96 -1.52 7.53 -5.57
CA ILE A 96 -1.76 7.73 -4.14
C ILE A 96 -0.85 6.82 -3.29
N ALA A 97 -0.57 5.60 -3.77
CA ALA A 97 0.23 4.62 -3.02
C ALA A 97 1.64 5.13 -2.56
N PRO A 98 2.42 5.88 -3.37
CA PRO A 98 3.76 6.35 -3.01
C PRO A 98 3.79 7.36 -1.85
N GLU A 99 2.72 8.11 -1.61
CA GLU A 99 2.70 9.11 -0.53
C GLU A 99 2.78 8.44 0.86
N SER A 100 2.20 7.25 0.98
CA SER A 100 2.28 6.45 2.21
C SER A 100 3.69 5.92 2.49
N LYS A 101 4.48 5.65 1.44
CA LYS A 101 5.88 5.22 1.53
C LYS A 101 6.78 6.27 2.17
N MET A 102 6.68 7.54 1.75
CA MET A 102 7.49 8.62 2.31
C MET A 102 7.26 8.85 3.81
N LEU A 103 6.04 8.61 4.29
CA LEU A 103 5.71 8.72 5.71
C LEU A 103 6.27 7.53 6.51
N ILE A 104 6.21 6.32 5.97
CA ILE A 104 6.81 5.13 6.57
C ILE A 104 8.32 5.28 6.66
N ASP A 105 8.99 5.69 5.59
CA ASP A 105 10.44 5.91 5.56
C ASP A 105 10.87 6.94 6.64
N LYS A 106 10.09 8.02 6.84
CA LYS A 106 10.36 9.00 7.89
C LYS A 106 10.25 8.42 9.30
N VAL A 107 9.29 7.53 9.54
CA VAL A 107 9.10 6.89 10.84
C VAL A 107 10.22 5.87 11.08
N VAL A 108 10.53 5.02 10.10
CA VAL A 108 11.59 4.00 10.18
C VAL A 108 12.96 4.66 10.42
N ASN A 109 13.33 5.67 9.63
CA ASN A 109 14.60 6.38 9.81
C ASN A 109 14.73 7.03 11.20
N LYS A 110 13.63 7.52 11.77
CA LYS A 110 13.63 8.07 13.13
C LYS A 110 13.77 6.98 14.19
N LEU A 111 13.19 5.81 13.98
CA LEU A 111 13.29 4.68 14.89
C LEU A 111 14.69 4.05 14.89
N GLU A 112 15.32 3.95 13.72
CA GLU A 112 16.71 3.45 13.60
C GLU A 112 17.74 4.41 14.20
N ALA A 113 17.43 5.71 14.26
CA ALA A 113 18.29 6.71 14.88
C ALA A 113 18.16 6.78 16.42
N LEU A 114 17.28 5.97 17.03
CA LEU A 114 17.19 5.88 18.49
C LEU A 114 18.33 4.99 19.03
N PRO A 115 19.10 5.44 20.04
CA PRO A 115 20.23 4.70 20.60
C PRO A 115 19.83 3.42 21.34
#